data_AF-A0A0A8YN87-F1
#
_entry.id   AF-A0A0A8YN87-F1
#
_cell.length_a   1.000
_cell.length_b   1.000
_cell.length_c   1.000
_cell.angle_alpha   90.00
_cell.angle_beta   90.00
_cell.angle_gamma   90.00
#
_symmetry.space_group_name_H-M   'P 1'
#
loop_
_entity.id
_entity.type
_entity.pdbx_description
1 polymer ?
#
loop_
_entity_poly.entity_id
_entity_poly.type
_entity_poly.pdbx_seq_one_letter_code
_entity_poly.pdbx_strand_id
1 'polypeptide(L)'
;MNGVGKYIRSGIFAVGGHEWRIRYYPSGSEEDFKDYASVFLGHVGEHIKVRVVYDFRLADPATGLSSSVFSSPMVYDSAHPSWGTNMFKKRSELEASYLKDDCLVIQCDVTVIKESQVGDRDCYQGSCAALRPVR
;
A
#
# COMPACT_ATOMS: atom_id res chain seq x y z
N MET A 1 -13.66 -11.96 7.65
CA MET A 1 -12.52 -12.90 7.45
C MET A 1 -11.39 -12.51 8.41
N ASN A 2 -11.47 -12.89 9.68
CA ASN A 2 -10.70 -12.21 10.72
C ASN A 2 -9.64 -13.14 11.32
N GLY A 3 -8.38 -12.71 11.29
CA GLY A 3 -7.25 -13.44 11.85
C GLY A 3 -5.92 -12.87 11.35
N VAL A 4 -4.86 -13.08 12.11
CA VAL A 4 -3.49 -12.72 11.71
C VAL A 4 -3.16 -13.33 10.34
N GLY A 5 -2.49 -12.57 9.48
CA GLY A 5 -2.11 -12.99 8.14
C GLY A 5 -3.25 -13.05 7.11
N LYS A 6 -4.51 -12.81 7.51
CA LYS A 6 -5.63 -12.63 6.57
C LYS A 6 -5.65 -11.20 6.06
N TYR A 7 -5.87 -11.05 4.75
CA TYR A 7 -5.81 -9.75 4.11
C TYR A 7 -6.89 -9.53 3.06
N ILE A 8 -7.19 -8.26 2.84
CA ILE A 8 -8.05 -7.73 1.79
C ILE A 8 -7.15 -7.21 0.67
N ARG A 9 -7.56 -7.42 -0.58
CA ARG A 9 -6.83 -6.96 -1.77
C ARG A 9 -7.57 -5.84 -2.45
N SER A 10 -6.86 -4.81 -2.88
CA SER A 10 -7.41 -3.86 -3.85
C SER A 10 -7.59 -4.53 -5.22
N GLY A 11 -8.29 -3.81 -6.10
CA GLY A 11 -8.16 -4.00 -7.55
C GLY A 11 -6.72 -3.77 -8.02
N ILE A 12 -6.43 -4.22 -9.23
CA ILE A 12 -5.14 -3.98 -9.89
C ILE A 12 -5.18 -2.57 -10.51
N PHE A 13 -4.06 -1.85 -10.43
CA PHE A 13 -3.88 -0.55 -11.07
C PHE A 13 -2.52 -0.47 -11.76
N ALA A 14 -2.45 0.29 -12.85
CA ALA A 14 -1.26 0.39 -13.68
C ALA A 14 -0.53 1.72 -13.47
N VAL A 15 0.78 1.67 -13.23
CA VAL A 15 1.67 2.85 -13.11
C VAL A 15 3.01 2.53 -13.75
N GLY A 16 3.51 3.41 -14.63
CA GLY A 16 4.83 3.27 -15.25
C GLY A 16 4.99 2.01 -16.12
N GLY A 17 3.91 1.48 -16.67
CA GLY A 17 3.91 0.23 -17.44
C GLY A 17 3.90 -1.04 -16.57
N HIS A 18 3.72 -0.90 -15.26
CA HIS A 18 3.66 -2.00 -14.30
C HIS A 18 2.30 -2.09 -13.63
N GLU A 19 1.90 -3.30 -13.27
CA GLU A 19 0.66 -3.57 -12.55
C GLU A 19 0.93 -3.78 -11.06
N TRP A 20 0.11 -3.12 -10.25
CA TRP A 20 0.28 -3.05 -8.81
C TRP A 20 -1.03 -3.38 -8.08
N ARG A 21 -0.91 -3.82 -6.83
CA ARG A 21 -2.06 -3.99 -5.94
C ARG A 21 -1.69 -3.75 -4.48
N ILE A 22 -2.65 -3.32 -3.69
CA ILE A 22 -2.51 -3.18 -2.24
C ILE A 22 -3.01 -4.46 -1.56
N ARG A 23 -2.30 -4.90 -0.53
CA ARG A 23 -2.72 -5.92 0.44
C ARG A 23 -2.79 -5.29 1.82
N TYR A 24 -3.93 -5.40 2.48
CA TYR A 24 -4.14 -4.88 3.83
C TYR A 24 -4.55 -5.97 4.79
N TYR A 25 -3.86 -6.01 5.92
CA TYR A 25 -4.00 -7.02 6.96
C TYR A 25 -4.62 -6.32 8.18
N PRO A 26 -5.95 -6.43 8.40
CA PRO A 26 -6.61 -5.72 9.50
C PRO A 26 -6.11 -6.17 10.88
N SER A 27 -5.65 -7.43 10.98
CA SER A 27 -5.17 -8.06 12.23
C SER A 27 -3.67 -8.34 12.20
N GLY A 28 -2.90 -7.54 11.48
CA GLY A 28 -1.48 -7.78 11.30
C GLY A 28 -1.18 -8.90 10.30
N SER A 29 -0.01 -8.83 9.68
CA SER A 29 0.53 -9.81 8.75
C SER A 29 1.09 -11.05 9.47
N GLU A 30 1.60 -10.86 10.69
CA GLU A 30 2.23 -11.89 11.52
C GLU A 30 1.83 -11.67 12.99
N GLU A 31 2.00 -12.69 13.83
CA GLU A 31 1.51 -12.68 15.22
C GLU A 31 2.09 -11.55 16.06
N ASP A 32 3.36 -11.22 15.83
CA ASP A 32 4.06 -10.12 16.52
C ASP A 32 3.46 -8.74 16.21
N PHE A 33 2.66 -8.64 15.14
CA PHE A 33 2.04 -7.38 14.68
C PHE A 33 0.52 -7.38 14.81
N LYS A 34 -0.08 -8.31 15.58
CA LYS A 34 -1.55 -8.45 15.69
C LYS A 34 -2.31 -7.22 16.19
N ASP A 35 -1.62 -6.33 16.91
CA ASP A 35 -2.16 -5.06 17.46
C ASP A 35 -2.10 -3.92 16.43
N TYR A 36 -1.44 -4.15 15.30
CA TYR A 36 -1.32 -3.22 14.19
C TYR A 36 -2.06 -3.75 12.98
N ALA A 37 -2.52 -2.84 12.13
CA ALA A 37 -2.81 -3.19 10.75
C ALA A 37 -1.51 -3.12 9.93
N SER A 38 -1.36 -4.02 8.97
CA SER A 38 -0.24 -4.00 8.02
C SER A 38 -0.74 -3.64 6.62
N VAL A 39 0.11 -2.99 5.82
CA VAL A 39 -0.20 -2.68 4.42
C VAL A 39 1.02 -2.90 3.54
N PHE A 40 0.79 -3.48 2.37
CA PHE A 40 1.83 -3.82 1.40
C PHE A 40 1.39 -3.49 -0.01
N LEU A 41 2.33 -3.03 -0.81
CA LEU A 41 2.21 -2.86 -2.24
C LEU A 41 2.84 -4.10 -2.88
N GLY A 42 2.10 -4.76 -3.77
CA GLY A 42 2.55 -5.93 -4.50
C GLY A 42 2.65 -5.61 -5.99
N HIS A 43 3.73 -6.04 -6.62
CA HIS A 43 3.86 -6.08 -8.07
C HIS A 43 3.19 -7.36 -8.60
N VAL A 44 2.42 -7.25 -9.68
CA VAL A 44 1.65 -8.38 -10.24
C VAL A 44 2.44 -9.15 -11.31
N GLY A 45 3.39 -8.51 -11.99
CA GLY A 45 4.20 -9.14 -13.04
C GLY A 45 5.40 -9.95 -12.51
N GLU A 46 5.90 -10.86 -13.33
CA GLU A 46 7.09 -11.66 -13.05
C GLU A 46 8.36 -11.06 -13.69
N HIS A 47 9.53 -11.37 -13.12
CA HIS A 47 10.86 -11.22 -13.74
C HIS A 47 11.32 -9.80 -14.16
N ILE A 48 10.83 -8.73 -13.52
CA ILE A 48 11.32 -7.36 -13.79
C ILE A 48 11.85 -6.73 -12.51
N LYS A 49 13.07 -6.17 -12.60
CA LYS A 49 13.62 -5.31 -11.57
C LYS A 49 13.06 -3.90 -11.74
N VAL A 50 12.25 -3.43 -10.80
CA VAL A 50 11.57 -2.12 -10.87
C VAL A 50 11.95 -1.29 -9.66
N ARG A 51 12.41 -0.06 -9.88
CA ARG A 51 12.61 0.92 -8.80
C ARG A 51 11.38 1.78 -8.65
N VAL A 52 10.88 1.88 -7.42
CA VAL A 52 9.73 2.72 -7.11
C VAL A 52 9.95 3.52 -5.84
N VAL A 53 9.25 4.63 -5.71
CA VAL A 53 8.91 5.25 -4.43
C VAL A 53 7.42 5.10 -4.27
N TYR A 54 6.96 4.62 -3.12
CA TYR A 54 5.53 4.65 -2.80
C TYR A 54 5.27 5.40 -1.51
N ASP A 55 4.05 5.91 -1.37
CA ASP A 55 3.53 6.56 -0.16
C ASP A 55 2.14 6.02 0.15
N PHE A 56 2.01 5.32 1.28
CA PHE A 56 0.71 4.93 1.82
C PHE A 56 0.14 6.06 2.66
N ARG A 57 -1.09 6.43 2.30
CA ARG A 57 -1.81 7.54 2.90
C ARG A 57 -3.16 7.07 3.40
N LEU A 58 -3.62 7.70 4.47
CA LEU A 58 -4.88 7.37 5.10
C LEU A 58 -5.80 8.57 5.04
N ALA A 59 -7.01 8.36 4.50
CA ALA A 59 -8.01 9.42 4.42
C ALA A 59 -8.71 9.58 5.77
N ASP A 60 -8.75 10.81 6.26
CA ASP A 60 -9.56 11.20 7.40
C ASP A 60 -11.05 11.23 6.96
N PRO A 61 -11.94 10.46 7.60
CA PRO A 61 -13.34 10.37 7.19
C PRO A 61 -14.19 11.61 7.54
N ALA A 62 -13.69 12.51 8.40
CA ALA A 62 -14.34 13.77 8.74
C ALA A 62 -14.00 14.88 7.74
N THR A 63 -12.74 14.93 7.27
CA THR A 63 -12.28 15.99 6.35
C THR A 63 -12.17 15.53 4.90
N GLY A 64 -12.10 14.23 4.65
CA GLY A 64 -11.81 13.64 3.34
C GLY A 64 -10.36 13.78 2.89
N LEU A 65 -9.49 14.40 3.70
CA LEU A 65 -8.09 14.64 3.36
C LEU A 65 -7.22 13.44 3.74
N SER A 66 -6.24 13.15 2.89
CA SER A 66 -5.30 12.05 3.12
C SER A 66 -3.95 12.53 3.62
N SER A 67 -3.48 11.90 4.69
CA SER A 67 -2.16 12.16 5.27
C SER A 67 -1.22 10.99 5.02
N SER A 68 0.05 11.28 4.73
CA SER A 68 1.11 10.26 4.58
C SER A 68 1.33 9.55 5.91
N VAL A 69 1.43 8.23 5.84
CA VAL A 69 1.67 7.35 6.99
C VAL A 69 2.99 6.62 6.83
N PHE A 70 3.29 6.15 5.61
CA PHE A 70 4.52 5.44 5.34
C PHE A 70 4.95 5.63 3.88
N SER A 71 6.15 6.17 3.68
CA SER A 71 6.76 6.30 2.36
C SER A 71 8.15 5.68 2.33
N SER A 72 8.48 5.00 1.23
CA SER A 72 9.80 4.40 1.09
C SER A 72 10.21 4.17 -0.37
N PRO A 73 11.49 4.43 -0.73
CA PRO A 73 12.06 3.94 -1.99
C PRO A 73 12.32 2.43 -1.89
N MET A 74 11.90 1.66 -2.89
CA MET A 74 12.05 0.20 -2.91
C MET A 74 12.42 -0.32 -4.30
N VAL A 75 13.08 -1.46 -4.31
CA VAL A 75 13.36 -2.24 -5.52
C VAL A 75 12.53 -3.50 -5.48
N TYR A 76 11.67 -3.68 -6.47
CA TYR A 76 10.91 -4.90 -6.68
C TYR A 76 11.69 -5.81 -7.62
N ASP A 77 11.72 -7.09 -7.30
CA ASP A 77 12.27 -8.16 -8.13
C ASP A 77 11.55 -9.48 -7.83
N SER A 78 11.96 -10.57 -8.48
CA SER A 78 11.35 -11.89 -8.29
C SER A 78 11.44 -12.41 -6.85
N ALA A 79 12.46 -12.03 -6.08
CA ALA A 79 12.61 -12.44 -4.68
C ALA A 79 11.79 -11.54 -3.73
N HIS A 80 11.55 -10.29 -4.14
CA HIS A 80 10.82 -9.30 -3.35
C HIS A 80 9.67 -8.68 -4.16
N PRO A 81 8.60 -9.44 -4.46
CA PRO A 81 7.47 -8.95 -5.23
C PRO A 81 6.56 -8.01 -4.45
N SER A 82 6.84 -7.75 -3.17
CA SER A 82 6.01 -6.91 -2.33
C SER A 82 6.78 -6.24 -1.20
N TRP A 83 6.49 -4.96 -0.98
CA TRP A 83 7.06 -4.14 0.08
C TRP A 83 5.97 -3.37 0.81
N GLY A 84 6.21 -3.03 2.08
CA GLY A 84 5.25 -2.31 2.89
C GLY A 84 5.68 -2.17 4.34
N THR A 85 4.69 -2.06 5.23
CA THR A 85 4.93 -1.92 6.67
C THR A 85 3.98 -2.81 7.47
N ASN A 86 4.55 -3.46 8.48
CA ASN A 86 3.81 -4.26 9.47
C ASN A 86 3.13 -3.40 10.53
N MET A 87 3.57 -2.16 10.69
CA MET A 87 3.07 -1.23 11.71
C MET A 87 2.46 0.00 11.05
N PHE A 88 1.57 -0.22 10.07
CA PHE A 88 0.94 0.88 9.33
C PHE A 88 0.20 1.82 10.28
N LYS A 89 -0.64 1.25 11.16
CA LYS A 89 -1.33 2.00 12.21
C LYS A 89 -1.79 1.02 13.29
N LYS A 90 -1.83 1.45 14.54
CA LYS A 90 -2.47 0.66 15.60
C LYS A 90 -3.94 0.45 15.26
N ARG A 91 -4.44 -0.75 15.50
CA ARG A 91 -5.83 -1.09 15.19
C ARG A 91 -6.82 -0.24 15.97
N SER A 92 -6.57 -0.03 17.26
CA SER A 92 -7.40 0.83 18.11
C SER A 92 -7.47 2.27 17.60
N GLU A 93 -6.39 2.81 17.03
CA GLU A 93 -6.39 4.14 16.43
C GLU A 93 -7.18 4.18 15.11
N LEU A 94 -7.08 3.13 14.29
CA LEU A 94 -7.90 3.01 13.07
C LEU A 94 -9.38 2.94 13.40
N GLU A 95 -9.76 2.11 14.36
CA GLU A 95 -11.14 1.92 14.82
C GLU A 95 -11.71 3.20 15.46
N ALA A 96 -10.88 3.97 16.17
CA ALA A 96 -11.33 5.20 16.81
C ALA A 96 -11.49 6.39 15.85
N SER A 97 -10.63 6.53 14.83
CA SER A 97 -10.51 7.78 14.06
C SER A 97 -10.70 7.64 12.55
N TYR A 98 -10.49 6.46 11.97
CA TYR A 98 -10.41 6.31 10.51
C TYR A 98 -11.46 5.37 9.93
N LEU A 99 -12.05 4.51 10.75
CA LEU A 99 -13.16 3.66 10.37
C LEU A 99 -14.47 4.42 10.57
N LYS A 100 -15.19 4.66 9.47
CA LYS A 100 -16.53 5.24 9.47
C LYS A 100 -17.45 4.37 8.61
N ASP A 101 -18.59 3.97 9.14
CA ASP A 101 -19.56 3.10 8.46
C ASP A 101 -18.90 1.82 7.88
N ASP A 102 -18.02 1.19 8.67
CA ASP A 102 -17.19 0.04 8.31
C ASP A 102 -16.28 0.26 7.08
N CYS A 103 -16.06 1.51 6.67
CA CYS A 103 -15.23 1.90 5.55
C CYS A 103 -13.90 2.48 6.03
N LEU A 104 -12.81 1.96 5.44
CA LEU A 104 -11.47 2.51 5.53
C LEU A 104 -11.08 3.02 4.14
N VAL A 105 -10.29 4.07 4.02
CA VAL A 105 -9.76 4.49 2.73
C VAL A 105 -8.25 4.64 2.82
N ILE A 106 -7.58 3.64 2.26
CA ILE A 106 -6.13 3.64 2.08
C ILE A 106 -5.84 4.07 0.64
N GLN A 107 -4.99 5.08 0.51
CA GLN A 107 -4.44 5.53 -0.75
C GLN A 107 -2.97 5.11 -0.85
N CYS A 108 -2.52 4.84 -2.07
CA CYS A 108 -1.12 4.57 -2.35
C CYS A 108 -0.70 5.37 -3.58
N ASP A 109 0.19 6.34 -3.37
CA ASP A 109 0.85 7.06 -4.45
C ASP A 109 2.11 6.28 -4.83
N VAL A 110 2.27 5.94 -6.11
CA VAL A 110 3.38 5.15 -6.64
C VAL A 110 4.11 5.97 -7.71
N THR A 111 5.42 6.06 -7.58
CA THR A 111 6.33 6.67 -8.56
C THR A 111 7.30 5.61 -9.07
N VAL A 112 7.21 5.24 -10.34
CA VAL A 112 8.17 4.33 -10.98
C VAL A 112 9.33 5.14 -11.55
N ILE A 113 10.56 4.76 -11.17
CA ILE A 113 11.80 5.42 -11.60
C ILE A 113 12.44 4.59 -12.70
N LYS A 114 12.54 5.18 -13.90
CA LYS A 114 13.21 4.55 -15.05
C LYS A 114 14.60 5.18 -15.21
N GLU A 115 15.62 4.33 -15.30
CA GLU A 115 16.95 4.78 -15.73
C GLU A 115 16.95 4.86 -17.25
N SER A 116 17.09 6.06 -17.81
CA SER A 116 17.35 6.24 -19.24
C SER A 116 18.86 6.21 -19.50
N GLN A 117 19.28 5.80 -20.70
CA GLN A 117 20.70 5.75 -21.07
C GLN A 117 21.32 7.15 -21.33
N VAL A 118 20.54 8.23 -21.24
CA VAL A 118 20.99 9.60 -21.53
C VAL A 118 20.71 10.47 -20.32
N GLY A 119 21.51 10.35 -19.26
CA GLY A 119 21.66 11.33 -18.16
C GLY A 119 20.42 11.80 -17.39
N ASP A 120 19.20 11.43 -17.81
CA ASP A 120 17.93 11.97 -17.35
C ASP A 120 17.07 10.83 -16.78
N ARG A 121 16.39 11.10 -15.68
CA ARG A 121 15.59 10.11 -14.96
C ARG A 121 14.11 10.38 -15.23
N ASP A 122 13.50 9.52 -16.03
CA ASP A 122 12.05 9.55 -16.24
C ASP A 122 11.34 8.96 -15.01
N CYS A 123 10.32 9.68 -14.52
CA CYS A 123 9.47 9.24 -13.41
C CYS A 123 8.01 9.18 -13.86
N TYR A 124 7.32 8.09 -13.53
CA TYR A 124 5.89 7.92 -13.81
C TYR A 124 5.12 7.83 -12.49
N GLN A 125 4.15 8.73 -12.29
CA GLN A 125 3.36 8.80 -11.08
C GLN A 125 1.94 8.31 -11.32
N GLY A 126 1.38 7.60 -10.35
CA GLY A 126 -0.01 7.22 -10.33
C GLY A 126 -0.46 6.93 -8.90
N SER A 127 -1.76 7.00 -8.66
CA SER A 127 -2.35 6.78 -7.33
C SER A 127 -3.49 5.78 -7.42
N CYS A 128 -3.65 4.97 -6.39
CA CYS A 128 -4.81 4.12 -6.21
C CYS A 128 -5.42 4.33 -4.83
N ALA A 129 -6.75 4.44 -4.78
CA ALA A 129 -7.52 4.57 -3.55
C ALA A 129 -8.57 3.46 -3.49
N ALA A 130 -8.37 2.39 -2.70
CA ALA A 130 -9.47 1.48 -2.36
C ALA A 130 -9.08 0.39 -1.37
N LEU A 131 -9.75 0.35 -0.20
CA LEU A 131 -10.12 -0.87 0.54
C LEU A 131 -11.44 -0.66 1.33
N ARG A 132 -12.59 -1.08 0.77
CA ARG A 132 -13.92 -1.08 1.42
C ARG A 132 -14.35 -2.52 1.80
N PRO A 133 -15.49 -2.68 2.50
CA PRO A 133 -15.66 -2.72 3.96
C PRO A 133 -14.95 -3.91 4.64
N VAL A 134 -14.71 -3.80 5.95
CA VAL A 134 -13.94 -4.78 6.76
C VAL A 134 -14.76 -6.04 7.17
N ARG A 135 -15.98 -6.24 6.64
CA ARG A 135 -16.84 -7.40 6.98
C ARG A 135 -16.48 -8.64 6.15
#